data_AF-A0A5B8NW48-F1
#
_entry.id   AF-A0A5B8NW48-F1
#
_cell.length_a   1.000
_cell.length_b   1.000
_cell.length_c   1.000
_cell.angle_alpha   90.00
_cell.angle_beta   90.00
_cell.angle_gamma   90.00
#
_symmetry.space_group_name_H-M   'P 1'
#
loop_
_entity.id
_entity.type
_entity.pdbx_description
1 polymer ?
#
loop_
_entity_poly.entity_id
_entity_poly.type
_entity_poly.pdbx_seq_one_letter_code
_entity_poly.pdbx_strand_id
1 'polypeptide(L)'
;MASLQEQLAKLQSTQDSDARTAQPTTAQKIRTIIARVLGEEPESIATSTLLQDLGASSLDIIEIAVRLEIEFPQQLRSDKVRATMSIADLAVLIDATQG
;
A
#
# COMPACT_ATOMS: atom_id res chain seq x y z
N MET A 1 14.13 37.81 24.80
CA MET A 1 13.57 36.87 25.80
C MET A 1 12.51 36.05 25.08
N ALA A 2 12.90 34.94 24.44
CA ALA A 2 11.93 34.05 23.83
C ALA A 2 11.23 33.30 24.97
N SER A 3 9.93 33.54 25.11
CA SER A 3 9.11 32.97 26.18
C SER A 3 9.09 31.45 26.03
N LEU A 4 9.17 30.72 27.14
CA LEU A 4 9.09 29.26 27.16
C LEU A 4 7.80 28.74 26.49
N GLN A 5 6.78 29.59 26.39
CA GLN A 5 5.52 29.33 25.68
C GLN A 5 5.72 29.17 24.16
N GLU A 6 6.71 29.83 23.57
CA GLU A 6 6.96 29.80 22.12
C GLU A 6 7.72 28.54 21.68
N GLN A 7 8.46 27.92 22.61
CA GLN A 7 9.15 26.64 22.37
C GLN A 7 8.20 25.44 22.48
N LEU A 8 7.06 25.58 23.17
CA LEU A 8 6.05 24.51 23.28
C LEU A 8 5.24 24.37 21.98
N ALA A 9 4.98 25.46 21.26
CA ALA A 9 4.31 25.43 19.96
C ALA A 9 5.15 24.74 18.87
N LYS A 10 6.48 24.82 18.96
CA LYS A 10 7.39 24.31 17.93
C LYS A 10 7.63 22.79 17.99
N LEU A 11 7.21 22.12 19.07
CA LEU A 11 7.30 20.66 19.19
C LEU A 11 6.04 19.91 18.71
N GLN A 12 4.91 20.60 18.52
CA GLN A 12 3.66 19.95 18.08
C GLN A 12 3.51 19.89 16.56
N SER A 13 4.31 20.64 15.80
CA SER A 13 4.20 20.74 14.32
C SER A 13 5.19 19.89 13.54
N THR A 14 5.85 18.90 14.14
CA THR A 14 6.80 18.04 13.39
C THR A 14 6.57 16.53 13.57
N GLN A 15 5.52 16.12 14.30
CA GLN A 15 5.22 14.68 14.46
C GLN A 15 3.74 14.29 14.27
N ASP A 16 2.86 15.22 13.88
CA ASP A 16 1.45 14.92 13.60
C ASP A 16 1.16 15.13 12.11
N SER A 17 1.50 14.15 11.26
CA SER A 17 0.91 14.08 9.90
C SER A 17 0.80 12.67 9.33
N ASP A 18 1.51 11.65 9.85
CA ASP A 18 1.43 10.29 9.27
C ASP A 18 0.48 9.32 10.02
N ALA A 19 -0.14 9.75 11.12
CA ALA A 19 -0.90 8.85 12.01
C ALA A 19 -2.42 9.11 12.08
N ARG A 20 -3.03 9.76 11.08
CA ARG A 20 -4.47 10.08 11.11
C ARG A 20 -5.28 9.39 10.02
N THR A 21 -5.24 8.06 9.99
CA THR A 21 -6.39 7.20 9.68
C THR A 21 -6.08 5.79 10.18
N ALA A 22 -6.73 5.35 11.27
CA ALA A 22 -6.61 4.00 11.83
C ALA A 22 -7.35 2.94 11.00
N GLN A 23 -7.42 3.12 9.67
CA GLN A 23 -7.88 2.11 8.74
C GLN A 23 -6.73 1.82 7.78
N PRO A 24 -6.32 0.54 7.63
CA PRO A 24 -5.29 0.21 6.66
C PRO A 24 -5.78 0.63 5.28
N THR A 25 -5.04 1.53 4.65
CA THR A 25 -5.37 2.00 3.30
C THR A 25 -5.36 0.82 2.34
N THR A 26 -6.08 0.92 1.24
CA THR A 26 -6.10 -0.10 0.19
C THR A 26 -4.68 -0.51 -0.21
N ALA A 27 -3.77 0.46 -0.33
CA ALA A 27 -2.35 0.23 -0.58
C ALA A 27 -1.67 -0.63 0.50
N GLN A 28 -1.94 -0.39 1.79
CA GLN A 28 -1.38 -1.21 2.87
C GLN A 28 -1.90 -2.65 2.83
N LYS A 29 -3.17 -2.86 2.48
CA LYS A 29 -3.74 -4.21 2.33
C LYS A 29 -3.08 -4.96 1.17
N ILE A 30 -3.00 -4.32 0.01
CA ILE A 30 -2.33 -4.89 -1.18
C ILE A 30 -0.88 -5.24 -0.84
N ARG A 31 -0.15 -4.31 -0.21
CA ARG A 31 1.24 -4.52 0.21
C ARG A 31 1.38 -5.70 1.16
N THR A 32 0.48 -5.85 2.12
CA THR A 32 0.47 -6.99 3.06
C THR A 32 0.24 -8.32 2.34
N ILE A 33 -0.63 -8.35 1.33
CA ILE A 33 -0.90 -9.54 0.52
C ILE A 33 0.36 -9.93 -0.27
N ILE A 34 0.99 -8.96 -0.94
CA ILE A 34 2.21 -9.18 -1.73
C ILE A 34 3.35 -9.66 -0.84
N ALA A 35 3.59 -8.98 0.28
CA ALA A 35 4.57 -9.35 1.29
C ALA A 35 4.42 -10.81 1.74
N ARG A 36 3.17 -11.23 2.00
CA ARG A 36 2.86 -12.61 2.40
C ARG A 36 3.12 -13.65 1.29
N VAL A 37 2.97 -13.28 0.02
CA VAL A 37 3.28 -14.19 -1.11
C VAL A 37 4.79 -14.30 -1.29
N LEU A 38 5.50 -13.17 -1.24
CA LEU A 38 6.95 -13.12 -1.43
C LEU A 38 7.75 -13.59 -0.21
N GLY A 39 7.13 -13.66 0.97
CA GLY A 39 7.83 -13.97 2.22
C GLY A 39 8.66 -12.79 2.75
N GLU A 40 8.32 -11.57 2.34
CA GLU A 40 9.01 -10.32 2.68
C GLU A 40 8.19 -9.52 3.72
N GLU A 41 8.81 -8.50 4.31
CA GLU A 41 8.14 -7.59 5.24
C GLU A 41 7.36 -6.51 4.45
N PRO A 42 6.09 -6.22 4.80
CA PRO A 42 5.29 -5.24 4.07
C PRO A 42 5.89 -3.83 4.15
N GLU A 43 6.63 -3.51 5.20
CA GLU A 43 7.33 -2.23 5.37
C GLU A 43 8.58 -2.08 4.50
N SER A 44 9.18 -3.19 4.04
CA SER A 44 10.33 -3.19 3.14
C SER A 44 9.94 -2.93 1.68
N ILE A 45 8.65 -3.09 1.35
CA ILE A 45 8.13 -3.00 -0.01
C ILE A 45 7.62 -1.58 -0.29
N ALA A 46 8.28 -0.87 -1.21
CA ALA A 46 7.83 0.46 -1.61
C ALA A 46 6.59 0.39 -2.52
N THR A 47 5.63 1.29 -2.29
CA THR A 47 4.35 1.33 -3.01
C THR A 47 4.51 1.65 -4.51
N SER A 48 5.62 2.29 -4.88
CA SER A 48 5.94 2.62 -6.28
C SER A 48 6.64 1.49 -7.03
N THR A 49 7.10 0.44 -6.34
CA THR A 49 7.80 -0.68 -6.96
C THR A 49 6.82 -1.54 -7.75
N LEU A 50 7.26 -2.00 -8.94
CA LEU A 50 6.48 -2.89 -9.79
C LEU A 50 6.50 -4.31 -9.23
N LEU A 51 5.43 -5.08 -9.43
CA LEU A 51 5.40 -6.47 -8.98
C LEU A 51 6.56 -7.31 -9.56
N GLN A 52 6.90 -7.11 -10.83
CA GLN A 52 8.06 -7.76 -11.47
C GLN A 52 9.42 -7.34 -10.88
N ASP A 53 9.50 -6.14 -10.31
CA ASP A 53 10.75 -5.58 -9.76
C ASP A 53 10.98 -6.05 -8.32
N LEU A 54 9.90 -6.46 -7.62
CA LEU A 54 9.96 -7.13 -6.32
C LEU A 54 10.52 -8.56 -6.38
N GLY A 55 10.91 -9.04 -7.55
CA GLY A 55 11.37 -10.42 -7.74
C GLY A 55 10.24 -11.45 -7.74
N ALA A 56 8.98 -11.01 -7.88
CA ALA A 56 7.84 -11.92 -8.02
C ALA A 56 7.98 -12.74 -9.30
N SER A 57 8.02 -14.07 -9.17
CA SER A 57 7.98 -14.98 -10.30
C SER A 57 6.60 -14.94 -10.96
N SER A 58 6.49 -15.45 -12.20
CA SER A 58 5.22 -15.52 -12.93
C SER A 58 4.12 -16.23 -12.12
N LEU A 59 4.50 -17.18 -11.26
CA LEU A 59 3.59 -17.89 -10.37
C LEU A 59 3.14 -17.00 -9.20
N ASP A 60 4.07 -16.25 -8.61
CA ASP A 60 3.77 -15.30 -7.54
C ASP A 60 2.81 -14.20 -8.02
N ILE A 61 2.99 -13.70 -9.25
CA ILE A 61 2.06 -12.74 -9.86
C ILE A 61 0.65 -13.32 -9.95
N ILE A 62 0.51 -14.58 -10.36
CA ILE A 62 -0.79 -15.26 -10.43
C ILE A 62 -1.38 -15.43 -9.03
N GLU A 63 -0.58 -15.86 -8.04
CA GLU A 63 -1.05 -16.01 -6.66
C GLU A 63 -1.49 -14.67 -6.05
N ILE A 64 -0.71 -13.60 -6.25
CA ILE A 64 -1.05 -12.24 -5.85
C ILE A 64 -2.37 -11.83 -6.50
N ALA A 65 -2.53 -12.03 -7.80
CA ALA A 65 -3.75 -11.70 -8.52
C ALA A 65 -4.98 -12.42 -7.94
N VAL A 66 -4.87 -13.73 -7.69
CA VAL A 66 -5.95 -14.54 -7.09
C VAL A 66 -6.27 -14.05 -5.67
N ARG A 67 -5.27 -13.78 -4.83
CA ARG A 67 -5.49 -13.28 -3.46
C ARG A 67 -6.13 -11.90 -3.44
N LEU A 68 -5.71 -11.02 -4.35
CA LEU A 68 -6.30 -9.71 -4.51
C LEU A 68 -7.74 -9.82 -5.03
N GLU A 69 -8.04 -10.73 -5.96
CA GLU A 69 -9.41 -10.98 -6.44
C GLU A 69 -10.31 -11.50 -5.31
N ILE A 70 -9.80 -12.36 -4.41
CA ILE A 70 -10.57 -12.85 -3.26
C ILE A 70 -10.85 -11.75 -2.24
N GLU A 71 -9.86 -10.88 -1.95
CA GLU A 71 -10.01 -9.77 -1.00
C GLU A 71 -10.82 -8.60 -1.58
N PHE A 72 -10.71 -8.37 -2.90
CA PHE A 72 -11.30 -7.26 -3.63
C PHE A 72 -12.15 -7.74 -4.84
N PRO A 73 -13.17 -8.61 -4.64
CA PRO A 73 -13.88 -9.31 -5.73
C PRO A 73 -14.79 -8.41 -6.58
N GLN A 74 -15.10 -7.21 -6.09
CA GLN A 74 -15.86 -6.21 -6.85
C GLN A 74 -14.93 -5.35 -7.72
N GLN A 75 -13.66 -5.20 -7.34
CA GLN A 75 -12.72 -4.25 -7.94
C GLN A 75 -11.76 -4.92 -8.94
N LEU A 76 -11.42 -6.19 -8.73
CA LEU A 76 -10.48 -6.96 -9.55
C LEU A 76 -11.16 -8.11 -10.30
N ARG A 77 -12.31 -7.84 -10.92
CA ARG A 77 -12.86 -8.77 -11.92
C ARG A 77 -12.07 -8.61 -13.22
N SER A 78 -11.45 -9.71 -13.66
CA SER A 78 -10.61 -9.82 -14.88
C SER A 78 -9.17 -9.32 -14.73
N ASP A 79 -8.29 -9.86 -15.61
CA ASP A 79 -6.85 -9.72 -15.93
C ASP A 79 -6.14 -8.35 -15.68
N LYS A 80 -6.59 -7.59 -14.70
CA LYS A 80 -6.14 -6.24 -14.38
C LYS A 80 -4.83 -6.26 -13.63
N VAL A 81 -4.59 -7.28 -12.80
CA VAL A 81 -3.31 -7.44 -12.11
C VAL A 81 -2.26 -7.90 -13.11
N ARG A 82 -1.25 -7.06 -13.34
CA ARG A 82 -0.15 -7.33 -14.27
C ARG A 82 1.18 -7.11 -13.59
N ALA A 83 2.21 -7.84 -14.03
CA ALA A 83 3.56 -7.73 -13.49
C ALA A 83 4.15 -6.29 -13.62
N THR A 84 3.68 -5.54 -14.61
CA THR A 84 4.06 -4.15 -14.88
C THR A 84 3.33 -3.11 -14.02
N MET A 85 2.46 -3.51 -13.10
CA MET A 85 1.75 -2.60 -12.19
C MET A 85 2.48 -2.45 -10.86
N SER A 86 2.29 -1.29 -10.23
CA SER A 86 2.76 -1.00 -8.87
C SER A 86 1.62 -1.16 -7.86
N ILE A 87 1.97 -1.24 -6.58
CA ILE A 87 1.00 -1.27 -5.48
C ILE A 87 0.14 -0.01 -5.48
N ALA A 88 0.74 1.14 -5.81
CA ALA A 88 0.03 2.40 -5.92
C ALA A 88 -1.03 2.36 -7.03
N ASP A 89 -0.68 1.82 -8.21
CA ASP A 89 -1.60 1.68 -9.34
C ASP A 89 -2.81 0.80 -8.98
N LEU A 90 -2.54 -0.35 -8.36
CA LEU A 90 -3.58 -1.26 -7.86
C LEU A 90 -4.45 -0.59 -6.80
N ALA A 91 -3.85 0.18 -5.89
CA ALA A 91 -4.58 0.88 -4.85
C ALA A 91 -5.52 1.94 -5.43
N VAL A 92 -5.05 2.73 -6.40
CA VAL A 92 -5.88 3.71 -7.11
C VAL A 92 -7.01 3.02 -7.87
N LEU A 93 -6.73 1.90 -8.54
CA LEU A 93 -7.74 1.16 -9.30
C LEU A 93 -8.85 0.62 -8.40
N ILE A 94 -8.49 0.10 -7.22
CA ILE A 94 -9.47 -0.37 -6.23
C ILE A 94 -10.21 0.83 -5.62
N ASP A 95 -9.52 1.88 -5.21
CA ASP A 95 -10.13 3.06 -4.57
C ASP A 95 -11.11 3.80 -5.50
N ALA A 96 -10.77 3.93 -6.79
CA ALA A 96 -11.60 4.55 -7.81
C ALA A 96 -12.94 3.84 -8.07
N THR A 97 -13.10 2.60 -7.59
CA THR A 97 -14.33 1.82 -7.72
C THR A 97 -15.10 1.69 -6.40
N GLN A 98 -14.58 2.24 -5.30
CA GLN A 98 -15.17 2.23 -3.96
C GLN A 98 -16.00 3.49 -3.64
N GLY A 99 -16.10 4.44 -4.58
CA GLY A 99 -16.93 5.65 -4.50
C GLY A 99 -18.03 5.65 -5.56
#